data_AF-A0A2N5Z7R2-F1
#
_entry.id   AF-A0A2N5Z7R2-F1
#
_cell.length_a   1.000
_cell.length_b   1.000
_cell.length_c   1.000
_cell.angle_alpha   90.00
_cell.angle_beta   90.00
_cell.angle_gamma   90.00
#
_symmetry.space_group_name_H-M   'P 1'
#
loop_
_entity.id
_entity.type
_entity.pdbx_description
1 polymer ?
#
loop_
_entity_poly.entity_id
_entity_poly.type
_entity_poly.pdbx_seq_one_letter_code
_entity_poly.pdbx_strand_id
1 'polypeptide(L)'
;MKKQVSFISLILILMINILVSGCNEKAPEQTEDFKYQIDRFADIRILRYQIPDFESLDLRQKKLLYYLSEAAKCGRDITFDQNFKHNLLIRRTLDAIVATYSGDKNTEDFEKFMTYTKKVWFANGIHHHYSTDKFIPDFSKEYFETLVLNSDASKLPLEENQSIEELIAKASPIIFDPNLFAKKVASEKGTDVVSNSASNFYEGVTIDEVNNYYEKQLDKSDNTPISYGLNSKVIKEDGNVKELTYSVDGMYGEAISKIIYWLEKAKTVAENEKQAKEFELLIEYYKTGDLEVWDEYNVLWASN
;
A
#
# COMPACT_ATOMS: atom_id res chain seq x y z
N MET A 1 -9.83 25.22 84.28
CA MET A 1 -11.09 25.03 83.52
C MET A 1 -10.71 24.91 82.05
N LYS A 2 -10.60 23.71 81.48
CA LYS A 2 -11.73 22.83 81.12
C LYS A 2 -12.76 23.58 80.27
N LYS A 3 -12.52 23.60 78.94
CA LYS A 3 -13.50 23.66 77.83
C LYS A 3 -12.80 24.14 76.55
N GLN A 4 -11.93 23.32 75.96
CA GLN A 4 -11.47 23.55 74.57
C GLN A 4 -10.96 22.29 73.84
N VAL A 5 -11.15 21.09 74.41
CA VAL A 5 -10.75 19.82 73.76
C VAL A 5 -11.95 19.06 73.17
N SER A 6 -13.17 19.62 73.23
CA SER A 6 -14.38 18.93 72.79
C SER A 6 -14.88 19.28 71.37
N PHE A 7 -14.20 20.16 70.63
CA PHE A 7 -14.66 20.59 69.30
C PHE A 7 -13.76 20.11 68.14
N ILE A 8 -12.50 19.75 68.43
CA ILE A 8 -11.53 19.31 67.40
C ILE A 8 -11.64 17.80 67.12
N SER A 9 -12.02 16.98 68.11
CA SER A 9 -12.28 15.55 67.87
C SER A 9 -13.61 15.24 67.17
N LEU A 10 -14.55 16.20 67.10
CA LEU A 10 -15.82 16.00 66.39
C LEU A 10 -15.75 16.38 64.90
N ILE A 11 -14.79 17.23 64.52
CA ILE A 11 -14.55 17.59 63.11
C ILE A 11 -13.69 16.55 62.39
N LEU A 12 -12.81 15.82 63.10
CA LEU A 12 -11.97 14.78 62.50
C LEU A 12 -12.72 13.45 62.24
N ILE A 13 -13.85 13.20 62.90
CA ILE A 13 -14.67 11.99 62.72
C ILE A 13 -15.76 12.20 61.64
N LEU A 14 -16.09 13.45 61.29
CA LEU A 14 -17.04 13.77 60.22
C LEU A 14 -16.41 13.86 58.82
N MET A 15 -15.07 13.93 58.70
CA MET A 15 -14.36 13.89 57.41
C MET A 15 -13.95 12.48 56.94
N ILE A 16 -14.16 11.43 57.74
CA ILE A 16 -13.83 10.04 57.36
C ILE A 16 -15.06 9.28 56.79
N ASN A 17 -16.27 9.85 56.86
CA ASN A 17 -17.50 9.20 56.36
C ASN A 17 -18.06 9.80 55.06
N ILE A 18 -17.30 10.63 54.32
CA ILE A 18 -17.69 11.14 52.98
C ILE A 18 -16.68 10.68 51.91
N LEU A 19 -16.28 9.41 51.94
CA LEU A 19 -15.47 8.80 50.87
C LEU A 19 -15.98 7.42 50.42
N VAL A 20 -17.20 7.03 50.81
CA VAL A 20 -17.80 5.74 50.41
C VAL A 20 -19.19 5.94 49.82
N SER A 21 -19.28 6.76 48.77
CA SER A 21 -20.44 6.84 47.87
C SER A 21 -20.01 7.51 46.57
N GLY A 22 -19.28 6.77 45.75
CA GLY A 22 -18.85 7.22 44.42
C GLY A 22 -18.35 6.04 43.61
N CYS A 23 -19.16 5.66 42.62
CA CYS A 23 -18.85 4.73 41.53
C CYS A 23 -18.33 3.33 41.89
N ASN A 24 -19.25 2.38 41.76
CA ASN A 24 -18.94 1.00 41.41
C ASN A 24 -18.40 0.98 39.96
N GLU A 25 -17.23 1.60 39.73
CA GLU A 25 -16.47 1.40 38.51
C GLU A 25 -15.84 0.01 38.61
N LYS A 26 -16.29 -0.88 37.73
CA LYS A 26 -15.57 -2.14 37.47
C LYS A 26 -14.09 -1.79 37.33
N ALA A 27 -13.24 -2.45 38.12
CA ALA A 27 -11.81 -2.42 37.90
C ALA A 27 -11.56 -2.62 36.39
N PRO A 28 -10.68 -1.83 35.76
CA PRO A 28 -10.35 -2.04 34.36
C PRO A 28 -9.94 -3.51 34.23
N GLU A 29 -10.70 -4.24 33.41
CA GLU A 29 -10.30 -5.56 32.94
C GLU A 29 -8.84 -5.43 32.50
N GLN A 30 -7.97 -6.25 33.07
CA GLN A 30 -6.59 -6.37 32.60
C GLN A 30 -6.66 -6.81 31.13
N THR A 31 -6.67 -5.86 30.21
CA THR A 31 -6.43 -6.12 28.81
C THR A 31 -5.02 -6.69 28.73
N GLU A 32 -4.89 -7.87 28.12
CA GLU A 32 -3.59 -8.42 27.71
C GLU A 32 -2.70 -7.31 27.15
N ASP A 33 -1.44 -7.25 27.57
CA ASP A 33 -0.49 -6.23 27.14
C ASP A 33 -0.43 -6.21 25.60
N PHE A 34 -0.98 -5.16 24.97
CA PHE A 34 -1.10 -5.11 23.52
C PHE A 34 0.30 -5.04 22.91
N LYS A 35 0.76 -6.17 22.36
CA LYS A 35 2.08 -6.25 21.72
C LYS A 35 2.13 -5.39 20.45
N TYR A 36 2.69 -4.17 20.53
CA TYR A 36 2.78 -3.26 19.39
C TYR A 36 3.71 -3.77 18.28
N GLN A 37 4.87 -4.30 18.63
CA GLN A 37 5.83 -4.83 17.65
C GLN A 37 5.59 -6.31 17.41
N ILE A 38 5.28 -6.70 16.18
CA ILE A 38 4.99 -8.10 15.83
C ILE A 38 6.14 -8.81 15.12
N ASP A 39 7.02 -8.06 14.47
CA ASP A 39 8.17 -8.63 13.75
C ASP A 39 9.32 -7.61 13.64
N ARG A 40 10.53 -8.11 13.39
CA ARG A 40 11.72 -7.32 13.04
C ARG A 40 12.60 -8.13 12.11
N PHE A 41 12.96 -7.56 10.97
CA PHE A 41 13.86 -8.18 10.00
C PHE A 41 14.64 -7.08 9.28
N ALA A 42 15.91 -7.35 8.93
CA ALA A 42 16.83 -6.35 8.39
C ALA A 42 16.76 -5.04 9.23
N ASP A 43 16.52 -3.91 8.58
CA ASP A 43 16.35 -2.58 9.14
C ASP A 43 14.88 -2.19 9.41
N ILE A 44 13.94 -3.14 9.26
CA ILE A 44 12.49 -2.91 9.34
C ILE A 44 11.92 -3.46 10.65
N ARG A 45 11.03 -2.69 11.29
CA ARG A 45 10.17 -3.13 12.40
C ARG A 45 8.72 -3.09 11.96
N ILE A 46 8.00 -4.19 12.15
CA ILE A 46 6.57 -4.25 11.87
C ILE A 46 5.81 -3.96 13.16
N LEU A 47 5.03 -2.89 13.11
CA LEU A 47 4.16 -2.46 14.20
C LEU A 47 2.71 -2.70 13.82
N ARG A 48 1.86 -2.90 14.83
CA ARG A 48 0.40 -2.85 14.71
C ARG A 48 -0.14 -1.75 15.60
N TYR A 49 -1.29 -1.19 15.21
CA TYR A 49 -2.00 -0.16 15.95
C TYR A 49 -3.37 -0.66 16.37
N GLN A 50 -3.90 -0.13 17.47
CA GLN A 50 -5.30 -0.30 17.84
C GLN A 50 -6.14 0.73 17.09
N ILE A 51 -7.43 0.42 16.89
CA ILE A 51 -8.41 1.38 16.40
C ILE A 51 -9.40 1.61 17.55
N PRO A 52 -9.07 2.51 18.50
CA PRO A 52 -9.97 2.81 19.60
C PRO A 52 -11.34 3.23 19.10
N ASP A 53 -12.37 2.94 19.88
CA ASP A 53 -13.75 3.31 19.63
C ASP A 53 -14.40 2.69 18.38
N PHE A 54 -13.71 1.82 17.64
CA PHE A 54 -14.31 1.10 16.51
C PHE A 54 -15.55 0.30 16.93
N GLU A 55 -15.51 -0.33 18.10
CA GLU A 55 -16.62 -1.09 18.67
C GLU A 55 -17.83 -0.21 19.02
N SER A 56 -17.61 1.08 19.27
CA SER A 56 -18.67 2.04 19.61
C SER A 56 -19.48 2.49 18.40
N LEU A 57 -18.93 2.36 17.19
CA LEU A 57 -19.58 2.75 15.94
C LEU A 57 -20.87 1.95 15.71
N ASP A 58 -21.85 2.59 15.08
CA ASP A 58 -23.06 1.90 14.66
C ASP A 58 -22.77 0.91 13.52
N LEU A 59 -23.73 0.04 13.21
CA LEU A 59 -23.56 -0.97 12.16
C LEU A 59 -23.37 -0.35 10.77
N ARG A 60 -23.96 0.81 10.49
CA ARG A 60 -23.85 1.50 9.19
C ARG A 60 -22.41 1.99 9.01
N GLN A 61 -21.85 2.66 10.00
CA GLN A 61 -20.46 3.14 10.00
C GLN A 61 -19.46 1.99 9.91
N LYS A 62 -19.69 0.89 10.64
CA LYS A 62 -18.86 -0.32 10.52
C LYS A 62 -18.89 -0.92 9.11
N LYS A 63 -20.05 -0.98 8.46
CA LYS A 63 -20.18 -1.43 7.06
C LYS A 63 -19.44 -0.48 6.11
N LEU A 64 -19.60 0.83 6.29
CA LEU A 64 -18.91 1.84 5.50
C LEU A 64 -17.39 1.66 5.58
N LEU A 65 -16.84 1.61 6.80
CA LEU A 65 -15.40 1.38 7.02
C LEU A 65 -14.92 0.05 6.44
N TYR A 66 -15.70 -1.02 6.58
CA TYR A 66 -15.38 -2.31 5.97
C TYR A 66 -15.28 -2.18 4.45
N TYR A 67 -16.28 -1.61 3.78
CA TYR A 67 -16.29 -1.45 2.32
C TYR A 67 -15.13 -0.58 1.82
N LEU A 68 -14.85 0.54 2.50
CA LEU A 68 -13.70 1.38 2.16
C LEU A 68 -12.36 0.67 2.38
N SER A 69 -12.25 -0.15 3.42
CA SER A 69 -11.05 -0.95 3.66
C SER A 69 -10.82 -2.01 2.57
N GLU A 70 -11.89 -2.62 2.04
CA GLU A 70 -11.81 -3.57 0.93
C GLU A 70 -11.47 -2.88 -0.39
N ALA A 71 -12.03 -1.69 -0.65
CA ALA A 71 -11.66 -0.86 -1.79
C ALA A 71 -10.15 -0.52 -1.75
N ALA A 72 -9.64 -0.09 -0.59
CA ALA A 72 -8.22 0.24 -0.42
C ALA A 72 -7.28 -0.95 -0.69
N LYS A 73 -7.65 -2.17 -0.24
CA LYS A 73 -6.85 -3.39 -0.46
C LYS A 73 -6.72 -3.75 -1.93
N CYS A 74 -7.72 -3.43 -2.76
CA CYS A 74 -7.73 -3.75 -4.18
C CYS A 74 -6.63 -3.00 -4.96
N GLY A 75 -6.16 -1.85 -4.46
CA GLY A 75 -5.07 -1.07 -5.09
C GLY A 75 -3.66 -1.63 -4.88
N ARG A 76 -3.48 -2.71 -4.10
CA ARG A 76 -2.15 -3.24 -3.78
C ARG A 76 -1.35 -3.62 -5.03
N ASP A 77 -1.95 -4.36 -5.95
CA ASP A 77 -1.24 -4.83 -7.15
C ASP A 77 -0.91 -3.69 -8.11
N ILE A 78 -1.73 -2.62 -8.14
CA ILE A 78 -1.44 -1.38 -8.87
C ILE A 78 -0.14 -0.76 -8.34
N THR A 79 0.01 -0.65 -7.02
CA THR A 79 1.22 -0.08 -6.39
C THR A 79 2.48 -0.91 -6.70
N PHE A 80 2.39 -2.25 -6.65
CA PHE A 80 3.52 -3.10 -7.01
C PHE A 80 3.96 -2.86 -8.45
N ASP A 81 3.00 -2.84 -9.38
CA ASP A 81 3.29 -2.63 -10.81
C ASP A 81 3.86 -1.23 -11.08
N GLN A 82 3.25 -0.18 -10.53
CA GLN A 82 3.75 1.21 -10.63
C GLN A 82 5.17 1.36 -10.08
N ASN A 83 5.50 0.66 -8.98
CA ASN A 83 6.85 0.71 -8.43
C ASN A 83 7.91 0.09 -9.36
N PHE A 84 7.56 -0.93 -10.16
CA PHE A 84 8.42 -1.53 -11.19
C PHE A 84 7.67 -2.65 -11.94
N LYS A 85 7.75 -2.66 -13.28
CA LYS A 85 6.97 -3.56 -14.16
C LYS A 85 7.13 -5.06 -13.91
N HIS A 86 8.21 -5.47 -13.25
CA HIS A 86 8.46 -6.89 -12.94
C HIS A 86 8.10 -7.26 -11.50
N ASN A 87 7.66 -6.31 -10.66
CA ASN A 87 7.36 -6.58 -9.26
C ASN A 87 6.25 -7.62 -9.06
N LEU A 88 5.20 -7.62 -9.89
CA LEU A 88 4.13 -8.63 -9.77
C LEU A 88 4.64 -10.04 -10.10
N LEU A 89 5.50 -10.18 -11.13
CA LEU A 89 6.18 -11.43 -11.44
C LEU A 89 7.01 -11.92 -10.25
N ILE A 90 7.89 -11.06 -9.72
CA ILE A 90 8.77 -11.42 -8.61
C ILE A 90 7.94 -11.76 -7.36
N ARG A 91 7.01 -10.88 -6.96
CA ARG A 91 6.15 -11.09 -5.79
C ARG A 91 5.40 -12.41 -5.87
N ARG A 92 4.75 -12.71 -7.01
CA ARG A 92 3.97 -13.95 -7.17
C ARG A 92 4.86 -15.20 -7.13
N THR A 93 6.08 -15.14 -7.66
CA THR A 93 7.07 -16.22 -7.52
C THR A 93 7.46 -16.43 -6.06
N LEU A 94 7.76 -15.36 -5.32
CA LEU A 94 8.09 -15.45 -3.89
C LEU A 94 6.91 -15.98 -3.07
N ASP A 95 5.69 -15.49 -3.33
CA ASP A 95 4.46 -15.93 -2.66
C ASP A 95 4.22 -17.45 -2.88
N ALA A 96 4.44 -17.94 -4.10
CA ALA A 96 4.32 -19.35 -4.44
C ALA A 96 5.33 -20.22 -3.68
N ILE A 97 6.60 -19.78 -3.61
CA ILE A 97 7.66 -20.45 -2.83
C ILE A 97 7.28 -20.50 -1.36
N VAL A 98 6.91 -19.37 -0.75
CA VAL A 98 6.50 -19.32 0.67
C VAL A 98 5.36 -20.29 0.94
N ALA A 99 4.35 -20.30 0.09
CA ALA A 99 3.14 -21.10 0.26
C ALA A 99 3.39 -22.61 0.07
N THR A 100 4.28 -23.00 -0.84
CA THR A 100 4.30 -24.39 -1.35
C THR A 100 5.66 -25.08 -1.37
N TYR A 101 6.75 -24.38 -1.05
CA TYR A 101 8.08 -25.00 -0.99
C TYR A 101 8.07 -26.19 -0.05
N SER A 102 8.56 -27.32 -0.56
CA SER A 102 8.49 -28.64 0.07
C SER A 102 9.81 -29.11 0.69
N GLY A 103 10.90 -28.35 0.51
CA GLY A 103 12.19 -28.62 1.14
C GLY A 103 12.30 -28.12 2.58
N ASP A 104 13.53 -28.16 3.13
CA ASP A 104 13.78 -27.78 4.52
C ASP A 104 13.75 -26.25 4.73
N LYS A 105 12.82 -25.81 5.58
CA LYS A 105 12.60 -24.40 5.94
C LYS A 105 13.40 -23.95 7.17
N ASN A 106 14.18 -24.85 7.79
CA ASN A 106 15.01 -24.56 8.97
C ASN A 106 16.49 -24.32 8.62
N THR A 107 16.75 -23.88 7.39
CA THR A 107 18.10 -23.60 6.89
C THR A 107 18.38 -22.09 6.92
N GLU A 108 19.64 -21.72 7.09
CA GLU A 108 20.07 -20.31 7.07
C GLU A 108 19.72 -19.62 5.73
N ASP A 109 19.82 -20.35 4.61
CA ASP A 109 19.45 -19.83 3.29
C ASP A 109 17.95 -19.60 3.14
N PHE A 110 17.11 -20.45 3.75
CA PHE A 110 15.67 -20.22 3.78
C PHE A 110 15.32 -18.97 4.63
N GLU A 111 16.02 -18.75 5.74
CA GLU A 111 15.85 -17.55 6.56
C GLU A 111 16.25 -16.27 5.79
N LYS A 112 17.34 -16.32 5.01
CA LYS A 112 17.76 -15.22 4.12
C LYS A 112 16.73 -14.98 3.00
N PHE A 113 16.21 -16.04 2.40
CA PHE A 113 15.11 -15.97 1.44
C PHE A 113 13.86 -15.30 2.03
N MET A 114 13.45 -15.72 3.23
CA MET A 114 12.32 -15.12 3.94
C MET A 114 12.56 -13.65 4.27
N THR A 115 13.79 -13.28 4.66
CA THR A 115 14.17 -11.88 4.91
C THR A 115 14.02 -11.03 3.64
N TYR A 116 14.53 -11.49 2.49
CA TYR A 116 14.35 -10.81 1.21
C TYR A 116 12.87 -10.69 0.83
N THR A 117 12.11 -11.79 0.98
CA THR A 117 10.67 -11.82 0.66
C THR A 117 9.88 -10.82 1.51
N LYS A 118 10.16 -10.75 2.82
CA LYS A 118 9.54 -9.76 3.72
C LYS A 118 9.90 -8.33 3.34
N LYS A 119 11.14 -8.06 2.91
CA LYS A 119 11.55 -6.74 2.36
C LYS A 119 10.72 -6.39 1.12
N VAL A 120 10.51 -7.33 0.20
CA VAL A 120 9.70 -7.13 -1.01
C VAL A 120 8.24 -6.82 -0.66
N TRP A 121 7.64 -7.56 0.27
CA TRP A 121 6.28 -7.28 0.73
C TRP A 121 6.15 -5.92 1.40
N PHE A 122 7.10 -5.56 2.26
CA PHE A 122 7.06 -4.29 2.99
C PHE A 122 7.23 -3.08 2.06
N ALA A 123 8.15 -3.17 1.10
CA ALA A 123 8.47 -2.05 0.21
C ALA A 123 7.56 -1.96 -1.02
N ASN A 124 6.60 -2.87 -1.18
CA ASN A 124 5.77 -3.00 -2.37
C ASN A 124 6.59 -3.17 -3.67
N GLY A 125 7.70 -3.91 -3.59
CA GLY A 125 8.62 -4.11 -4.71
C GLY A 125 10.05 -4.49 -4.29
N ILE A 126 10.94 -4.68 -5.25
CA ILE A 126 12.33 -5.12 -5.02
C ILE A 126 13.30 -3.99 -4.64
N HIS A 127 12.80 -2.79 -4.39
CA HIS A 127 13.61 -1.62 -4.05
C HIS A 127 13.29 -1.14 -2.64
N HIS A 128 14.29 -0.61 -1.95
CA HIS A 128 14.15 -0.04 -0.62
C HIS A 128 13.17 1.14 -0.63
N HIS A 129 12.15 1.06 0.22
CA HIS A 129 11.07 2.04 0.31
C HIS A 129 11.55 3.49 0.54
N TYR A 130 12.65 3.67 1.28
CA TYR A 130 13.29 4.97 1.52
C TYR A 130 14.43 5.31 0.53
N SER A 131 15.56 4.57 0.54
CA SER A 131 16.72 4.90 -0.29
C SER A 131 16.53 4.68 -1.80
N THR A 132 15.47 3.96 -2.20
CA THR A 132 15.16 3.54 -3.58
C THR A 132 16.13 2.53 -4.19
N ASP A 133 17.15 2.10 -3.47
CA ASP A 133 18.12 1.10 -3.94
C ASP A 133 17.48 -0.27 -4.11
N LYS A 134 17.89 -1.02 -5.13
CA LYS A 134 17.49 -2.42 -5.27
C LYS A 134 18.01 -3.25 -4.09
N PHE A 135 17.16 -4.12 -3.57
CA PHE A 135 17.59 -5.10 -2.58
C PHE A 135 18.51 -6.13 -3.22
N ILE A 136 19.67 -6.36 -2.60
CA ILE A 136 20.53 -7.48 -2.96
C ILE A 136 20.16 -8.66 -2.05
N PRO A 137 19.83 -9.84 -2.61
CA PRO A 137 19.57 -11.04 -1.81
C PRO A 137 20.87 -11.56 -1.17
N ASP A 138 20.77 -12.05 0.06
CA ASP A 138 21.90 -12.65 0.79
C ASP A 138 22.01 -14.18 0.60
N PHE A 139 21.15 -14.77 -0.25
CA PHE A 139 21.20 -16.17 -0.67
C PHE A 139 21.63 -16.27 -2.14
N SER A 140 22.11 -17.43 -2.57
CA SER A 140 22.61 -17.59 -3.94
C SER A 140 21.49 -17.69 -4.99
N LYS A 141 21.84 -17.40 -6.24
CA LYS A 141 20.96 -17.63 -7.38
C LYS A 141 20.59 -19.12 -7.49
N GLU A 142 21.55 -20.02 -7.32
CA GLU A 142 21.34 -21.48 -7.40
C GLU A 142 20.37 -21.96 -6.31
N TYR A 143 20.39 -21.33 -5.14
CA TYR A 143 19.41 -21.62 -4.09
C TYR A 143 18.02 -21.13 -4.48
N PHE A 144 17.89 -19.93 -5.09
CA PHE A 144 16.62 -19.47 -5.65
C PHE A 144 16.04 -20.45 -6.68
N GLU A 145 16.88 -20.96 -7.59
CA GLU A 145 16.47 -21.97 -8.57
C GLU A 145 15.94 -23.22 -7.88
N THR A 146 16.63 -23.68 -6.84
CA THR A 146 16.19 -24.82 -6.02
C THR A 146 14.83 -24.56 -5.35
N LEU A 147 14.62 -23.36 -4.81
CA LEU A 147 13.34 -22.98 -4.19
C LEU A 147 12.19 -23.04 -5.21
N VAL A 148 12.40 -22.49 -6.41
CA VAL A 148 11.38 -22.46 -7.47
C VAL A 148 11.07 -23.88 -7.96
N LEU A 149 12.08 -24.70 -8.25
CA LEU A 149 11.92 -26.06 -8.76
C LEU A 149 11.23 -27.01 -7.76
N ASN A 150 11.34 -26.75 -6.46
CA ASN A 150 10.73 -27.56 -5.39
C ASN A 150 9.45 -26.94 -4.81
N SER A 151 8.83 -26.03 -5.55
CA SER A 151 7.53 -25.42 -5.24
C SER A 151 6.45 -25.91 -6.21
N ASP A 152 5.17 -25.74 -5.84
CA ASP A 152 4.04 -26.14 -6.69
C ASP A 152 3.96 -25.24 -7.94
N ALA A 153 4.26 -25.84 -9.09
CA ALA A 153 4.24 -25.15 -10.38
C ALA A 153 2.89 -24.51 -10.71
N SER A 154 1.77 -25.06 -10.21
CA SER A 154 0.43 -24.49 -10.45
C SER A 154 0.18 -23.16 -9.73
N LYS A 155 1.07 -22.79 -8.78
CA LYS A 155 1.03 -21.52 -8.05
C LYS A 155 2.04 -20.50 -8.59
N LEU A 156 2.97 -20.90 -9.45
CA LEU A 156 3.94 -20.01 -10.06
C LEU A 156 3.27 -19.11 -11.13
N PRO A 157 3.75 -17.87 -11.32
CA PRO A 157 3.20 -16.95 -12.32
C PRO A 157 3.71 -17.26 -13.72
N LEU A 158 3.47 -18.48 -14.21
CA LEU A 158 3.85 -18.92 -15.55
C LEU A 158 2.91 -18.29 -16.60
N GLU A 159 3.50 -17.75 -17.66
CA GLU A 159 2.79 -17.37 -18.87
C GLU A 159 2.35 -18.63 -19.65
N GLU A 160 1.44 -18.46 -20.62
CA GLU A 160 0.96 -19.58 -21.43
C GLU A 160 2.13 -20.26 -22.17
N ASN A 161 2.28 -21.57 -22.00
CA ASN A 161 3.38 -22.38 -22.54
C ASN A 161 4.78 -22.04 -21.96
N GLN A 162 4.87 -21.25 -20.89
CA GLN A 162 6.15 -20.96 -20.23
C GLN A 162 6.56 -22.11 -19.29
N SER A 163 7.80 -22.55 -19.41
CA SER A 163 8.46 -23.49 -18.50
C SER A 163 8.93 -22.83 -17.20
N ILE A 164 9.20 -23.64 -16.17
CA ILE A 164 9.74 -23.16 -14.89
C ILE A 164 11.15 -22.59 -15.10
N GLU A 165 11.94 -23.22 -15.96
CA GLU A 165 13.29 -22.80 -16.32
C GLU A 165 13.29 -21.42 -17.00
N GLU A 166 12.31 -21.13 -17.86
CA GLU A 166 12.15 -19.80 -18.47
C GLU A 166 11.73 -18.75 -17.44
N LEU A 167 10.86 -19.10 -16.48
CA LEU A 167 10.53 -18.21 -15.37
C LEU A 167 11.78 -17.87 -14.53
N ILE A 168 12.57 -18.89 -14.20
CA ILE A 168 13.84 -18.74 -13.49
C ILE A 168 14.80 -17.85 -14.28
N ALA A 169 14.97 -18.11 -15.57
CA ALA A 169 15.85 -17.36 -16.45
C ALA A 169 15.44 -15.89 -16.57
N LYS A 170 14.13 -15.60 -16.55
CA LYS A 170 13.56 -14.24 -16.55
C LYS A 170 13.74 -13.54 -15.21
N ALA A 171 13.42 -14.20 -14.10
CA ALA A 171 13.42 -13.60 -12.76
C ALA A 171 14.84 -13.41 -12.17
N SER A 172 15.75 -14.35 -12.44
CA SER A 172 17.09 -14.35 -11.85
C SER A 172 17.90 -13.09 -12.11
N PRO A 173 18.10 -12.59 -13.35
CA PRO A 173 18.87 -11.37 -13.56
C PRO A 173 18.22 -10.15 -12.90
N ILE A 174 16.88 -10.09 -12.87
CA ILE A 174 16.14 -8.99 -12.22
C ILE A 174 16.45 -8.95 -10.72
N ILE A 175 16.43 -10.10 -10.05
CA ILE A 175 16.68 -10.24 -8.61
C ILE A 175 18.17 -10.05 -8.28
N PHE A 176 19.07 -10.68 -9.03
CA PHE A 176 20.47 -10.89 -8.60
C PHE A 176 21.51 -9.99 -9.26
N ASP A 177 21.28 -9.43 -10.45
CA ASP A 177 22.29 -8.56 -11.10
C ASP A 177 22.22 -7.16 -10.50
N PRO A 178 23.19 -6.70 -9.69
CA PRO A 178 23.11 -5.41 -9.01
C PRO A 178 23.06 -4.21 -9.96
N ASN A 179 23.49 -4.37 -11.22
CA ASN A 179 23.52 -3.29 -12.21
C ASN A 179 22.18 -3.10 -12.92
N LEU A 180 21.34 -4.13 -12.96
CA LEU A 180 20.01 -4.04 -13.56
C LEU A 180 19.03 -3.42 -12.56
N PHE A 181 18.32 -2.37 -12.99
CA PHE A 181 17.26 -1.72 -12.21
C PHE A 181 17.74 -1.28 -10.81
N ALA A 182 18.97 -0.77 -10.70
CA ALA A 182 19.62 -0.48 -9.43
C ALA A 182 18.86 0.52 -8.54
N LYS A 183 18.08 1.42 -9.14
CA LYS A 183 17.30 2.45 -8.45
C LYS A 183 15.84 2.41 -8.88
N LYS A 184 14.91 2.49 -7.92
CA LYS A 184 13.48 2.72 -8.21
C LYS A 184 13.28 4.09 -8.83
N VAL A 185 13.89 5.11 -8.22
CA VAL A 185 13.87 6.49 -8.67
C VAL A 185 15.31 6.99 -8.73
N ALA A 186 15.77 7.31 -9.93
CA ALA A 186 17.07 7.92 -10.17
C ALA A 186 17.06 9.40 -9.73
N SER A 187 18.19 9.87 -9.22
CA SER A 187 18.35 11.27 -8.77
C SER A 187 19.76 11.81 -9.01
N GLU A 188 20.57 11.05 -9.74
CA GLU A 188 21.93 11.38 -10.09
C GLU A 188 21.96 12.60 -11.03
N LYS A 189 22.87 13.55 -10.76
CA LYS A 189 23.00 14.73 -11.61
C LYS A 189 23.51 14.36 -12.99
N GLY A 190 22.87 14.91 -14.03
CA GLY A 190 23.30 14.73 -15.42
C GLY A 190 22.85 13.41 -16.05
N THR A 191 21.99 12.63 -15.39
CA THR A 191 21.30 11.48 -15.97
C THR A 191 19.83 11.83 -16.23
N ASP A 192 19.24 11.16 -17.21
CA ASP A 192 17.79 11.25 -17.44
C ASP A 192 17.07 10.47 -16.34
N VAL A 193 16.38 11.17 -15.45
CA VAL A 193 15.71 10.55 -14.30
C VAL A 193 14.55 9.63 -14.70
N VAL A 194 13.95 9.83 -15.88
CA VAL A 194 12.84 9.01 -16.37
C VAL A 194 13.39 7.67 -16.87
N SER A 195 14.36 7.70 -17.78
CA SER A 195 14.89 6.47 -18.39
C SER A 195 15.80 5.66 -17.46
N ASN A 196 16.38 6.30 -16.43
CA ASN A 196 17.24 5.62 -15.45
C ASN A 196 16.50 5.15 -14.19
N SER A 197 15.21 5.44 -14.05
CA SER A 197 14.37 4.93 -12.95
C SER A 197 13.74 3.59 -13.31
N ALA A 198 13.67 2.66 -12.35
CA ALA A 198 12.92 1.42 -12.53
C ALA A 198 11.40 1.60 -12.35
N SER A 199 10.94 2.70 -11.77
CA SER A 199 9.50 3.00 -11.61
C SER A 199 8.76 2.95 -12.94
N ASN A 200 7.57 2.35 -12.94
CA ASN A 200 6.82 1.99 -14.14
C ASN A 200 5.84 3.07 -14.63
N PHE A 201 6.05 4.33 -14.24
CA PHE A 201 5.23 5.45 -14.74
C PHE A 201 5.57 5.84 -16.18
N TYR A 202 6.76 5.44 -16.64
CA TYR A 202 7.29 5.78 -17.95
C TYR A 202 7.89 4.55 -18.62
N GLU A 203 7.69 4.37 -19.93
CA GLU A 203 8.34 3.30 -20.69
C GLU A 203 8.77 3.76 -22.09
N GLY A 204 10.07 3.63 -22.38
CA GLY A 204 10.63 3.97 -23.69
C GLY A 204 10.70 5.48 -23.99
N VAL A 205 10.55 6.34 -22.98
CA VAL A 205 10.58 7.81 -23.09
C VAL A 205 11.73 8.41 -22.28
N THR A 206 12.19 9.59 -22.70
CA THR A 206 13.10 10.48 -21.95
C THR A 206 12.31 11.56 -21.21
N ILE A 207 12.94 12.25 -20.26
CA ILE A 207 12.30 13.39 -19.58
C ILE A 207 11.95 14.53 -20.56
N ASP A 208 12.78 14.77 -21.57
CA ASP A 208 12.52 15.80 -22.58
C ASP A 208 11.29 15.46 -23.41
N GLU A 209 11.09 14.19 -23.76
CA GLU A 209 9.91 13.75 -24.51
C GLU A 209 8.63 13.87 -23.68
N VAL A 210 8.71 13.54 -22.39
CA VAL A 210 7.59 13.70 -21.45
C VAL A 210 7.23 15.18 -21.28
N ASN A 211 8.23 16.05 -21.07
CA ASN A 211 8.00 17.49 -20.96
C ASN A 211 7.37 18.06 -22.24
N ASN A 212 7.94 17.73 -23.40
CA ASN A 212 7.41 18.14 -24.70
C ASN A 212 5.99 17.62 -24.96
N TYR A 213 5.63 16.46 -24.40
CA TYR A 213 4.30 15.89 -24.52
C TYR A 213 3.26 16.69 -23.72
N TYR A 214 3.56 17.02 -22.47
CA TYR A 214 2.64 17.79 -21.62
C TYR A 214 2.62 19.29 -21.96
N GLU A 215 3.75 19.89 -22.35
CA GLU A 215 3.80 21.31 -22.74
C GLU A 215 2.83 21.68 -23.86
N LYS A 216 2.51 20.72 -24.75
CA LYS A 216 1.56 20.89 -25.85
C LYS A 216 0.09 20.87 -25.39
N GLN A 217 -0.18 20.34 -24.20
CA GLN A 217 -1.53 20.17 -23.65
C GLN A 217 -1.88 21.24 -22.62
N LEU A 218 -0.86 21.88 -22.03
CA LEU A 218 -1.05 22.93 -21.03
C LEU A 218 -1.79 24.13 -21.62
N ASP A 219 -2.96 24.44 -21.06
CA ASP A 219 -3.57 25.76 -21.22
C ASP A 219 -2.99 26.74 -20.18
N LYS A 220 -2.10 27.61 -20.63
CA LYS A 220 -1.45 28.62 -19.76
C LYS A 220 -2.41 29.72 -19.29
N SER A 221 -3.62 29.78 -19.82
CA SER A 221 -4.64 30.76 -19.44
C SER A 221 -5.65 30.21 -18.44
N ASP A 222 -5.64 28.90 -18.19
CA ASP A 222 -6.50 28.26 -17.21
C ASP A 222 -6.03 28.58 -15.78
N ASN A 223 -6.94 29.13 -14.97
CA ASN A 223 -6.68 29.44 -13.56
C ASN A 223 -7.02 28.27 -12.62
N THR A 224 -7.57 27.19 -13.16
CA THR A 224 -7.93 25.95 -12.45
C THR A 224 -7.49 24.73 -13.27
N PRO A 225 -6.19 24.62 -13.63
CA PRO A 225 -5.72 23.55 -14.50
C PRO A 225 -5.85 22.19 -13.82
N ILE A 226 -6.26 21.20 -14.60
CA ILE A 226 -6.26 19.79 -14.18
C ILE A 226 -4.84 19.30 -13.88
N SER A 227 -4.76 18.20 -13.15
CA SER A 227 -3.49 17.52 -12.82
C SER A 227 -2.99 16.65 -13.99
N TYR A 228 -2.50 17.26 -15.07
CA TYR A 228 -1.98 16.55 -16.26
C TYR A 228 -1.01 15.41 -15.88
N GLY A 229 -1.24 14.22 -16.43
CA GLY A 229 -0.38 13.06 -16.21
C GLY A 229 -0.51 12.35 -14.85
N LEU A 230 -1.51 12.72 -14.04
CA LEU A 230 -1.66 12.16 -12.69
C LEU A 230 -1.99 10.66 -12.69
N ASN A 231 -2.83 10.22 -13.63
CA ASN A 231 -3.43 8.88 -13.63
C ASN A 231 -3.12 8.11 -14.91
N SER A 232 -1.89 8.21 -15.39
CA SER A 232 -1.48 7.55 -16.62
C SER A 232 -0.06 6.99 -16.52
N LYS A 233 0.22 5.99 -17.35
CA LYS A 233 1.59 5.61 -17.71
C LYS A 233 1.93 6.24 -19.06
N VAL A 234 3.05 6.94 -19.16
CA VAL A 234 3.50 7.53 -20.42
C VAL A 234 4.41 6.54 -21.15
N ILE A 235 4.08 6.21 -22.39
CA ILE A 235 4.86 5.28 -23.21
C ILE A 235 5.23 5.88 -24.56
N LYS A 236 6.28 5.34 -25.17
CA LYS A 236 6.57 5.53 -26.59
C LYS A 236 6.24 4.28 -27.38
N GLU A 237 5.32 4.39 -28.32
CA GLU A 237 4.93 3.32 -29.25
C GLU A 237 5.02 3.85 -30.68
N ASP A 238 5.74 3.14 -31.56
CA ASP A 238 5.96 3.54 -32.96
C ASP A 238 6.47 4.99 -33.13
N GLY A 239 7.32 5.43 -32.20
CA GLY A 239 7.89 6.78 -32.19
C GLY A 239 6.97 7.87 -31.61
N ASN A 240 5.75 7.54 -31.22
CA ASN A 240 4.78 8.48 -30.66
C ASN A 240 4.65 8.32 -29.14
N VAL A 241 4.72 9.44 -28.43
CA VAL A 241 4.46 9.49 -26.98
C VAL A 241 2.96 9.52 -26.75
N LYS A 242 2.45 8.64 -25.89
CA LYS A 242 1.03 8.59 -25.49
C LYS A 242 0.88 8.17 -24.03
N GLU A 243 -0.29 8.45 -23.47
CA GLU A 243 -0.71 7.99 -22.15
C GLU A 243 -1.51 6.69 -22.23
N LEU A 244 -1.28 5.81 -21.27
CA LEU A 244 -2.16 4.71 -20.91
C LEU A 244 -2.88 5.08 -19.62
N THR A 245 -4.11 5.59 -19.74
CA THR A 245 -4.93 6.04 -18.61
C THR A 245 -5.27 4.88 -17.67
N TYR A 246 -5.24 5.16 -16.36
CA TYR A 246 -5.65 4.27 -15.30
C TYR A 246 -7.17 4.37 -15.09
N SER A 247 -7.91 3.48 -15.72
CA SER A 247 -9.38 3.46 -15.65
C SER A 247 -9.93 2.05 -15.83
N VAL A 248 -11.24 1.88 -15.67
CA VAL A 248 -11.90 0.57 -15.81
C VAL A 248 -11.68 -0.08 -17.19
N ASP A 249 -11.68 0.73 -18.25
CA ASP A 249 -11.47 0.31 -19.64
C ASP A 249 -10.01 0.50 -20.09
N GLY A 250 -9.14 0.98 -19.20
CA GLY A 250 -7.74 1.29 -19.45
C GLY A 250 -6.77 0.37 -18.70
N MET A 251 -5.59 0.92 -18.40
CA MET A 251 -4.59 0.22 -17.61
C MET A 251 -5.10 0.03 -16.18
N TYR A 252 -4.84 -1.15 -15.59
CA TYR A 252 -5.34 -1.58 -14.29
C TYR A 252 -6.86 -1.83 -14.17
N GLY A 253 -7.59 -1.92 -15.29
CA GLY A 253 -9.05 -2.08 -15.30
C GLY A 253 -9.60 -3.20 -14.41
N GLU A 254 -8.93 -4.35 -14.31
CA GLU A 254 -9.38 -5.46 -13.44
C GLU A 254 -9.37 -5.07 -11.95
N ALA A 255 -8.30 -4.40 -11.49
CA ALA A 255 -8.18 -3.96 -10.10
C ALA A 255 -9.14 -2.79 -9.82
N ILE A 256 -9.22 -1.84 -10.75
CA ILE A 256 -10.12 -0.68 -10.65
C ILE A 256 -11.60 -1.10 -10.62
N SER A 257 -11.99 -2.11 -11.40
CA SER A 257 -13.33 -2.70 -11.33
C SER A 257 -13.69 -3.18 -9.93
N LYS A 258 -12.74 -3.79 -9.21
CA LYS A 258 -12.94 -4.25 -7.82
C LYS A 258 -13.01 -3.07 -6.84
N ILE A 259 -12.23 -2.02 -7.06
CA ILE A 259 -12.32 -0.76 -6.29
C ILE A 259 -13.74 -0.18 -6.45
N ILE A 260 -14.21 0.00 -7.69
CA ILE A 260 -15.56 0.50 -7.99
C ILE A 260 -16.63 -0.34 -7.31
N TYR A 261 -16.54 -1.68 -7.38
CA TYR A 261 -17.50 -2.57 -6.72
C TYR A 261 -17.66 -2.28 -5.22
N TRP A 262 -16.55 -2.05 -4.52
CA TRP A 262 -16.58 -1.74 -3.09
C TRP A 262 -17.04 -0.31 -2.81
N LEU A 263 -16.70 0.66 -3.66
CA LEU A 263 -17.19 2.03 -3.56
C LEU A 263 -18.70 2.12 -3.79
N GLU A 264 -19.26 1.36 -4.73
CA GLU A 264 -20.71 1.27 -4.95
C GLU A 264 -21.42 0.74 -3.70
N LYS A 265 -20.83 -0.23 -2.99
CA LYS A 265 -21.33 -0.69 -1.69
C LYS A 265 -21.22 0.37 -0.60
N ALA A 266 -20.08 1.05 -0.50
CA ALA A 266 -19.85 2.15 0.45
C ALA A 266 -20.93 3.24 0.29
N LYS A 267 -21.25 3.62 -0.94
CA LYS A 267 -22.31 4.58 -1.26
C LYS A 267 -23.67 4.21 -0.66
N THR A 268 -24.05 2.92 -0.64
CA THR A 268 -25.34 2.48 -0.06
C THR A 268 -25.46 2.69 1.45
N VAL A 269 -24.34 2.92 2.14
CA VAL A 269 -24.26 3.10 3.59
C VAL A 269 -23.58 4.43 3.96
N ALA A 270 -23.54 5.38 3.02
CA ALA A 270 -22.97 6.69 3.24
C ALA A 270 -23.60 7.41 4.44
N GLU A 271 -22.82 8.27 5.08
CA GLU A 271 -23.22 8.97 6.30
C GLU A 271 -24.28 10.05 6.03
N ASN A 272 -24.19 10.69 4.86
CA ASN A 272 -25.08 11.74 4.38
C ASN A 272 -25.05 11.79 2.83
N GLU A 273 -25.91 12.63 2.24
CA GLU A 273 -26.01 12.78 0.77
C GLU A 273 -24.70 13.30 0.13
N LYS A 274 -23.96 14.14 0.85
CA LYS A 274 -22.70 14.71 0.36
C LYS A 274 -21.62 13.62 0.19
N GLN A 275 -21.45 12.76 1.20
CA GLN A 275 -20.55 11.61 1.13
C GLN A 275 -20.99 10.61 0.07
N ALA A 276 -22.29 10.40 -0.11
CA ALA A 276 -22.79 9.58 -1.22
C ALA A 276 -22.37 10.17 -2.58
N LYS A 277 -22.45 11.49 -2.73
CA LYS A 277 -22.05 12.20 -3.95
C LYS A 277 -20.54 12.16 -4.20
N GLU A 278 -19.72 12.19 -3.15
CA GLU A 278 -18.26 11.96 -3.27
C GLU A 278 -17.96 10.60 -3.86
N PHE A 279 -18.63 9.55 -3.37
CA PHE A 279 -18.44 8.21 -3.92
C PHE A 279 -18.88 8.14 -5.38
N GLU A 280 -19.96 8.82 -5.78
CA GLU A 280 -20.36 8.89 -7.19
C GLU A 280 -19.27 9.49 -8.06
N LEU A 281 -18.69 10.63 -7.68
CA LEU A 281 -17.62 11.28 -8.43
C LEU A 281 -16.36 10.41 -8.48
N LEU A 282 -15.97 9.81 -7.35
CA LEU A 282 -14.79 8.92 -7.30
C LEU A 282 -14.98 7.68 -8.19
N ILE A 283 -16.19 7.11 -8.20
CA ILE A 283 -16.54 5.98 -9.08
C ILE A 283 -16.49 6.42 -10.54
N GLU A 284 -17.02 7.60 -10.87
CA GLU A 284 -16.99 8.13 -12.23
C GLU A 284 -15.56 8.36 -12.71
N TYR A 285 -14.72 9.00 -11.89
CA TYR A 285 -13.29 9.15 -12.15
C TYR A 285 -12.61 7.80 -12.45
N TYR A 286 -12.86 6.76 -11.65
CA TYR A 286 -12.28 5.45 -11.91
C TYR A 286 -12.81 4.78 -13.19
N LYS A 287 -14.04 5.08 -13.61
CA LYS A 287 -14.61 4.58 -14.86
C LYS A 287 -13.98 5.29 -16.06
N THR A 288 -13.91 6.61 -16.03
CA THR A 288 -13.54 7.44 -17.20
C THR A 288 -12.04 7.74 -17.26
N GLY A 289 -11.39 7.84 -16.11
CA GLY A 289 -10.05 8.40 -15.98
C GLY A 289 -10.01 9.92 -16.14
N ASP A 290 -11.15 10.61 -16.09
CA ASP A 290 -11.27 12.04 -16.34
C ASP A 290 -10.76 12.89 -15.16
N LEU A 291 -9.74 13.70 -15.41
CA LEU A 291 -9.10 14.54 -14.39
C LEU A 291 -9.96 15.75 -13.98
N GLU A 292 -10.93 16.20 -14.79
CA GLU A 292 -11.88 17.22 -14.35
C GLU A 292 -12.82 16.63 -13.27
N VAL A 293 -13.29 15.40 -13.46
CA VAL A 293 -14.09 14.67 -12.45
C VAL A 293 -13.27 14.41 -11.18
N TRP A 294 -11.97 14.16 -11.32
CA TRP A 294 -11.05 14.06 -10.18
C TRP A 294 -11.00 15.37 -9.38
N ASP A 295 -10.91 16.52 -10.03
CA ASP A 295 -10.88 17.82 -9.36
C ASP A 295 -12.23 18.12 -8.68
N GLU A 296 -13.36 17.84 -9.34
CA GLU A 296 -14.69 17.93 -8.74
C GLU A 296 -14.82 17.07 -7.48
N TYR A 297 -14.34 15.82 -7.54
CA TYR A 297 -14.28 14.92 -6.39
C TYR A 297 -13.48 15.54 -5.24
N ASN A 298 -12.29 16.07 -5.51
CA ASN A 298 -11.43 16.64 -4.46
C ASN A 298 -12.03 17.90 -3.83
N VAL A 299 -12.66 18.78 -4.63
CA VAL A 299 -13.37 19.96 -4.12
C VAL A 299 -14.52 19.53 -3.20
N LEU A 300 -15.29 18.53 -3.62
CA LEU A 300 -16.41 18.04 -2.81
C LEU A 300 -15.91 17.43 -1.50
N TRP A 301 -14.92 16.53 -1.59
CA TRP A 301 -14.30 15.86 -0.45
C TRP A 301 -13.69 16.83 0.56
N ALA A 302 -12.95 17.85 0.09
CA ALA A 302 -12.33 18.84 0.97
C ALA A 302 -13.34 19.76 1.67
N SER A 303 -14.59 19.82 1.17
CA SER A 303 -15.64 20.66 1.72
C SER A 303 -16.57 19.92 2.68
N ASN A 304 -16.49 18.59 2.78
CA ASN A 304 -17.38 17.74 3.59
C ASN A 304 -17.08 17.78 5.08
#